data_AF-A0A9D5PKU9-F1
#
_entry.id   AF-A0A9D5PKU9-F1
#
_cell.length_a   1.000
_cell.length_b   1.000
_cell.length_c   1.000
_cell.angle_alpha   90.00
_cell.angle_beta   90.00
_cell.angle_gamma   90.00
#
_symmetry.space_group_name_H-M   'P 1'
#
loop_
_entity.id
_entity.type
_entity.pdbx_description
1 polymer ?
#
loop_
_entity_poly.entity_id
_entity_poly.type
_entity_poly.pdbx_seq_one_letter_code
_entity_poly.pdbx_strand_id
1 'polypeptide(L)' 'MATTTIQQTPDTFMLSVPKADVGFLKTMAKRMGWTLGRKKTKELDITKTAGFREAMDDVKNGRVYHAESVEDMFNQILN' A
#
# COMPACT_ATOMS: atom_id res chain seq x y z
N MET A 1 8.72 -49.29 -10.20
CA MET A 1 8.10 -48.13 -10.87
C MET A 1 8.45 -46.92 -10.02
N ALA A 2 9.52 -46.21 -10.36
CA ALA A 2 10.00 -45.08 -9.57
C ALA A 2 9.13 -43.86 -9.87
N THR A 3 8.37 -43.40 -8.88
CA THR A 3 7.61 -42.16 -8.99
C THR A 3 8.56 -41.00 -8.72
N THR A 4 9.12 -40.43 -9.79
CA THR A 4 9.93 -39.21 -9.71
C THR A 4 8.99 -38.03 -9.48
N THR A 5 8.84 -37.60 -8.22
CA THR A 5 8.19 -36.34 -7.86
C THR A 5 9.06 -35.20 -8.37
N ILE A 6 8.63 -34.55 -9.46
CA ILE A 6 9.24 -33.33 -9.97
C ILE A 6 8.84 -32.21 -9.02
N GLN A 7 9.76 -31.77 -8.17
CA GLN A 7 9.54 -30.70 -7.22
C GLN A 7 9.58 -29.36 -7.97
N GLN A 8 8.44 -28.96 -8.54
CA GLN A 8 8.29 -27.68 -9.21
C GLN A 8 8.41 -26.55 -8.18
N THR A 9 9.56 -25.87 -8.15
CA THR A 9 9.73 -24.65 -7.38
C THR A 9 8.81 -23.56 -7.94
N PRO A 10 7.96 -22.92 -7.13
CA PRO A 10 7.07 -21.88 -7.61
C PRO A 10 7.86 -20.60 -7.93
N ASP A 11 7.97 -20.25 -9.21
CA ASP A 11 8.50 -18.96 -9.64
C ASP A 11 7.50 -17.84 -9.32
N THR A 12 7.98 -16.78 -8.66
CA THR A 12 7.14 -15.64 -8.25
C THR A 12 7.28 -14.50 -9.25
N PHE A 13 6.18 -14.14 -9.92
CA PHE A 13 6.13 -13.02 -10.85
C PHE A 13 5.32 -11.85 -10.27
N MET A 14 5.82 -10.62 -10.44
CA MET A 14 5.10 -9.40 -10.09
C MET A 14 4.57 -8.73 -11.35
N LEU A 15 3.24 -8.61 -11.45
CA LEU A 15 2.55 -7.99 -12.57
C LEU A 15 1.75 -6.77 -12.11
N SER A 16 1.92 -5.65 -12.80
CA SER A 16 1.09 -4.45 -12.60
C SER A 16 -0.01 -4.41 -13.63
N VAL A 17 -1.26 -4.57 -13.20
CA VAL A 17 -2.45 -4.50 -14.05
C VAL A 17 -3.48 -3.52 -13.50
N PRO A 18 -4.28 -2.88 -14.38
CA PRO A 18 -5.43 -2.08 -13.96
C PRO A 18 -6.40 -2.90 -13.11
N LYS A 19 -7.07 -2.24 -12.15
CA LYS A 19 -8.04 -2.90 -11.24
C LYS A 19 -9.15 -3.65 -11.97
N ALA A 20 -9.50 -3.21 -13.19
CA ALA A 20 -10.51 -3.82 -14.05
C ALA A 20 -10.14 -5.27 -14.43
N ASP A 21 -8.87 -5.53 -14.72
CA ASP A 21 -8.41 -6.82 -15.25
C ASP A 21 -8.07 -7.85 -14.15
N VAL A 22 -8.02 -7.41 -12.89
CA VAL A 22 -7.74 -8.29 -11.74
C VAL A 22 -8.82 -9.36 -11.58
N GLY A 23 -10.07 -9.08 -11.98
CA GLY A 23 -11.15 -10.07 -11.96
C GLY A 23 -10.92 -11.22 -12.94
N PHE A 24 -10.40 -10.90 -14.12
CA PHE A 24 -10.04 -11.88 -15.14
C PHE A 24 -8.84 -12.73 -14.68
N LEU A 25 -7.78 -12.08 -14.18
CA LEU A 25 -6.62 -12.78 -13.62
C LEU A 25 -7.00 -13.71 -12.47
N LYS A 26 -7.94 -13.31 -11.60
CA LYS A 26 -8.44 -14.18 -10.52
C LYS A 26 -9.11 -15.43 -11.04
N THR A 27 -9.92 -15.29 -12.09
CA THR A 27 -10.61 -16.42 -12.73
C THR A 27 -9.60 -17.36 -13.39
N MET A 28 -8.60 -16.81 -14.09
CA MET A 28 -7.54 -17.59 -14.72
C MET A 28 -6.67 -18.29 -13.68
N ALA A 29 -6.18 -17.58 -12.67
CA ALA A 29 -5.37 -18.15 -11.60
C ALA A 29 -6.10 -19.29 -10.86
N LYS A 30 -7.41 -19.15 -10.62
CA LYS A 30 -8.22 -20.21 -10.01
C LYS A 30 -8.30 -21.47 -10.90
N ARG A 31 -8.41 -21.30 -12.23
CA ARG A 31 -8.39 -22.43 -13.17
C ARG A 31 -7.01 -23.09 -13.27
N MET A 32 -5.95 -22.32 -13.08
CA MET A 32 -4.55 -22.78 -13.16
C MET A 32 -3.98 -23.26 -11.83
N GLY A 33 -4.71 -23.14 -10.71
CA GLY A 33 -4.22 -23.49 -9.37
C GLY A 33 -3.20 -22.51 -8.79
N TRP A 34 -3.12 -21.29 -9.30
CA TRP A 34 -2.17 -20.27 -8.85
C TRP A 34 -2.70 -19.48 -7.65
N THR A 35 -1.80 -19.12 -6.74
CA THR A 35 -2.10 -18.26 -5.58
C THR A 35 -1.75 -16.81 -5.89
N LEU A 36 -2.77 -15.94 -5.95
CA LEU A 36 -2.57 -14.51 -6.21
C LEU A 36 -2.41 -13.75 -4.88
N GLY A 37 -1.20 -13.28 -4.60
CA GLY A 37 -0.92 -12.33 -3.53
C GLY A 37 -1.22 -10.89 -3.99
N ARG A 38 -2.28 -10.26 -3.46
CA ARG A 38 -2.58 -8.86 -3.77
C ARG A 38 -1.71 -7.93 -2.94
N LYS A 39 -0.57 -7.51 -3.48
CA LYS A 39 0.08 -6.28 -2.99
C LYS A 39 -0.78 -5.11 -3.46
N LYS A 40 -1.60 -4.55 -2.57
CA LYS A 40 -2.16 -3.22 -2.82
C LYS A 40 -0.96 -2.29 -2.95
N THR A 41 -0.68 -1.81 -4.16
CA THR A 41 0.15 -0.62 -4.34
C THR A 41 -0.50 0.43 -3.45
N LYS A 42 0.16 0.78 -2.34
CA LYS A 42 -0.26 1.89 -1.50
C LYS A 42 -0.43 3.05 -2.47
N GLU A 43 -1.61 3.66 -2.45
CA GLU A 43 -1.88 4.81 -3.30
C GLU A 43 -0.78 5.83 -2.99
N LEU A 44 0.12 6.06 -3.96
CA LEU A 44 1.30 6.94 -3.83
C LEU A 44 0.90 8.41 -3.69
N ASP A 45 -0.39 8.68 -3.83
CA ASP A 45 -0.99 9.98 -3.63
C ASP A 45 -1.19 10.22 -2.12
N ILE A 46 -0.21 10.90 -1.52
CA ILE A 46 -0.24 11.32 -0.12
C ILE A 46 -1.54 12.07 0.23
N THR A 47 -2.17 12.73 -0.74
CA THR A 47 -3.37 13.55 -0.53
C THR A 47 -4.63 12.73 -0.24
N LYS A 48 -4.60 11.43 -0.57
CA LYS A 48 -5.71 10.49 -0.34
C LYS A 48 -5.52 9.64 0.91
N THR A 49 -4.43 9.86 1.64
CA THR A 49 -4.20 9.17 2.91
C THR A 49 -5.09 9.74 4.00
N ALA A 50 -5.48 8.88 4.95
CA ALA A 50 -6.29 9.31 6.10
C ALA A 50 -5.59 10.42 6.89
N GLY A 51 -4.27 10.32 7.09
CA GLY A 51 -3.47 11.31 7.80
C GLY A 51 -3.41 12.67 7.11
N PHE A 52 -3.36 12.72 5.77
CA PHE A 52 -3.42 14.00 5.06
C PHE A 52 -4.77 14.69 5.22
N ARG A 53 -5.87 13.93 5.16
CA ARG A 53 -7.22 14.50 5.35
C ARG A 53 -7.40 15.03 6.78
N GLU A 54 -6.86 14.33 7.77
CA GLU A 54 -6.87 14.75 9.18
C GLU A 54 -6.05 16.03 9.37
N ALA A 55 -4.83 16.09 8.84
CA ALA A 55 -4.01 17.30 8.88
C ALA A 55 -4.70 18.51 8.21
N MET A 56 -5.38 18.29 7.08
CA MET A 56 -6.16 19.35 6.42
C MET A 56 -7.38 19.80 7.24
N ASP A 57 -8.00 18.91 8.01
CA ASP A 57 -9.09 19.24 8.92
C ASP A 57 -8.58 20.03 10.14
N ASP A 58 -7.42 19.67 10.67
CA ASP A 58 -6.76 20.39 11.77
C ASP A 58 -6.37 21.81 11.37
N VAL A 59 -5.83 21.99 10.16
CA VAL A 59 -5.54 23.32 9.59
C VAL A 59 -6.82 24.15 9.43
N LYS A 60 -7.90 23.56 8.93
CA LYS A 60 -9.18 24.28 8.75
C LYS A 60 -9.84 24.67 10.07
N ASN A 61 -9.77 23.80 11.07
CA ASN A 61 -10.38 24.02 12.38
C ASN A 61 -9.48 24.82 13.34
N GLY A 62 -8.33 25.31 12.86
CA GLY A 62 -7.39 26.09 13.67
C GLY A 62 -6.75 25.28 14.79
N ARG A 63 -6.79 23.94 14.73
CA ARG A 63 -6.07 23.03 15.63
C ARG A 63 -4.61 22.91 15.20
N VAL A 64 -3.99 24.05 14.91
CA VAL A 64 -2.59 24.15 14.49
C VAL A 64 -1.81 24.86 15.57
N TYR A 65 -0.76 24.19 16.05
CA TYR A 65 0.19 24.80 16.96
C TYR A 65 0.96 25.88 16.20
N HIS A 66 0.86 27.12 16.68
CA HIS A 66 1.73 28.20 16.23
C HIS A 66 3.00 28.15 17.06
N ALA A 67 4.13 27.97 16.39
CA ALA A 67 5.44 28.24 16.96
C ALA A 67 5.86 29.66 16.53
N GLU A 68 6.32 30.47 17.47
CA GLU A 68 6.78 31.84 17.18
C GLU A 68 8.16 31.86 16.51
N SER A 69 8.93 30.79 16.64
CA SER A 69 10.26 30.64 16.05
C SER A 69 10.56 29.21 15.65
N VAL A 70 11.55 29.03 14.78
CA VAL A 70 12.04 27.69 14.38
C VAL A 70 12.55 26.91 15.58
N GLU A 71 13.19 27.58 16.54
CA GLU A 71 13.71 26.98 17.77
C GLU A 71 12.59 26.49 18.70
N ASP A 72 11.51 27.26 18.81
CA ASP A 72 10.29 26.87 19.54
C ASP A 72 9.59 25.67 18.86
N MET A 73 9.54 25.66 17.52
CA MET A 73 9.03 24.50 16.76
C MET A 73 9.84 23.23 17.05
N PHE A 74 11.18 23.31 17.06
CA PHE A 74 12.03 22.17 17.38
C PHE A 74 11.81 21.68 18.82
N ASN A 75 11.71 22.60 19.78
CA ASN A 75 11.42 22.27 21.17
C ASN A 75 10.05 21.60 21.36
N GLN A 76 9.04 21.98 20.57
CA GLN A 76 7.70 21.39 20.64
C GLN A 76 7.59 20.00 19.99
N ILE A 77 8.47 19.66 19.04
CA ILE A 77 8.45 18.38 18.33
C ILE A 77 9.37 17.34 18.99
N LEU A 78 10.50 17.77 19.55
CA LEU A 78 11.60 16.90 19.98
C LEU A 78 11.73 16.72 21.50
N ASN A 79 11.04 17.53 22.32
CA ASN A 79 10.92 17.33 23.77
C ASN A 79 9.52 16.79 24.14
#